data_AF-A0A6P8ENK0-F1
#
_entry.id   AF-A0A6P8ENK0-F1
#
_cell.length_a   1.000
_cell.length_b   1.000
_cell.length_c   1.000
_cell.angle_alpha   90.00
_cell.angle_beta   90.00
_cell.angle_gamma   90.00
#
_symmetry.space_group_name_H-M   'P 1'
#
loop_
_entity.id
_entity.type
_entity.pdbx_description
1 polymer ?
#
loop_
_entity_poly.entity_id
_entity_poly.type
_entity_poly.pdbx_seq_one_letter_code
_entity_poly.pdbx_strand_id
1 'polypeptide(L)'
;MPQMQPMAVSQILLRLLIISTALTSLSYGDVGTAARYSPPYTPTACYGNDPSQFPSSNLFGAAGDGIWDNGAACGRQYLVRCISATVAGTCNPSQTIQVRIVDRAATSGSRPSREGATIVLSTTAFGSIANPSATSINVEFQQKICLKCSLWLSLKFYCDFL
;
A
#
# COMPACT_ATOMS: atom_id res chain seq x y z
N MET A 1 -8.10 -56.85 5.45
CA MET A 1 -8.48 -55.43 5.52
C MET A 1 -7.61 -54.80 6.60
N PRO A 2 -6.61 -53.96 6.26
CA PRO A 2 -5.72 -53.40 7.28
C PRO A 2 -6.47 -52.34 8.09
N GLN A 3 -6.52 -52.52 9.40
CA GLN A 3 -7.09 -51.59 10.36
C GLN A 3 -6.07 -50.47 10.61
N MET A 4 -6.35 -49.26 10.15
CA MET A 4 -5.50 -48.09 10.35
C MET A 4 -5.74 -47.52 11.77
N GLN A 5 -4.69 -47.45 12.60
CA GLN A 5 -4.81 -47.10 14.03
C GLN A 5 -5.24 -45.62 14.23
N PRO A 6 -6.15 -45.32 15.18
CA PRO A 6 -6.76 -43.99 15.35
C PRO A 6 -5.79 -42.88 15.79
N MET A 7 -4.64 -43.25 16.37
CA MET A 7 -3.62 -42.30 16.83
C MET A 7 -2.87 -41.62 15.68
N ALA A 8 -2.65 -42.32 14.56
CA ALA A 8 -1.98 -41.76 13.38
C ALA A 8 -2.87 -40.73 12.66
N VAL A 9 -4.18 -40.96 12.64
CA VAL A 9 -5.16 -40.06 12.01
C VAL A 9 -5.23 -38.72 12.74
N SER A 10 -5.22 -38.71 14.08
CA SER A 10 -5.22 -37.49 14.89
C SER A 10 -3.95 -36.64 14.69
N GLN A 11 -2.78 -37.27 14.65
CA GLN A 11 -1.50 -36.59 14.38
C GLN A 11 -1.44 -35.99 12.96
N ILE A 12 -1.97 -36.70 11.96
CA ILE A 12 -2.05 -36.22 10.58
C ILE A 12 -3.02 -35.02 10.48
N LEU A 13 -4.18 -35.09 11.12
CA LEU A 13 -5.14 -33.98 11.18
C LEU A 13 -4.55 -32.74 11.85
N LEU A 14 -3.83 -32.92 12.97
CA LEU A 14 -3.18 -31.81 13.67
C LEU A 14 -2.09 -31.14 12.81
N ARG A 15 -1.28 -31.93 12.11
CA ARG A 15 -0.27 -31.40 11.19
C ARG A 15 -0.90 -30.68 9.99
N LEU A 16 -1.97 -31.21 9.42
CA LEU A 16 -2.72 -30.55 8.34
C LEU A 16 -3.30 -29.21 8.80
N LEU A 17 -3.81 -29.14 10.04
CA LEU A 17 -4.37 -27.91 10.60
C LEU A 17 -3.30 -26.83 10.81
N ILE A 18 -2.10 -27.20 11.31
CA ILE A 18 -0.95 -26.29 11.44
C ILE A 18 -0.46 -25.80 10.06
N ILE A 19 -0.37 -26.69 9.08
CA ILE A 19 0.04 -26.35 7.71
C ILE A 19 -0.98 -25.41 7.05
N SER A 20 -2.29 -25.66 7.22
CA SER A 20 -3.34 -24.77 6.72
C SER A 20 -3.27 -23.37 7.32
N THR A 21 -2.97 -23.23 8.62
CA THR A 21 -2.78 -21.90 9.24
C THR A 21 -1.51 -21.18 8.79
N ALA A 22 -0.48 -21.92 8.36
CA ALA A 22 0.76 -21.34 7.86
C ALA A 22 0.66 -20.88 6.39
N LEU A 23 -0.29 -21.44 5.63
CA LEU A 23 -0.51 -21.13 4.21
C LEU A 23 -1.51 -19.99 3.98
N THR A 24 -2.23 -19.52 5.01
CA THR A 24 -3.09 -18.34 4.88
C THR A 24 -2.24 -17.07 4.89
N SER A 25 -1.73 -16.69 3.72
CA SER A 25 -1.22 -15.33 3.49
C SER A 25 -2.39 -14.36 3.67
N LEU A 26 -2.51 -13.74 4.85
CA LEU A 26 -3.42 -12.64 5.11
C LEU A 26 -2.95 -11.41 4.32
N SER A 27 -3.32 -11.31 3.04
CA SER A 27 -3.22 -10.07 2.30
C SER A 27 -4.39 -9.17 2.70
N TYR A 28 -4.14 -8.28 3.66
CA TYR A 28 -5.13 -7.30 4.08
C TYR A 28 -4.96 -6.02 3.23
N GLY A 29 -5.91 -5.80 2.33
CA GLY A 29 -6.06 -4.55 1.57
C GLY A 29 -7.02 -3.61 2.27
N ASP A 30 -6.53 -2.44 2.68
CA ASP A 30 -7.40 -1.37 3.17
C ASP A 30 -7.97 -0.60 2.00
N VAL A 31 -9.21 -0.12 2.16
CA VAL A 31 -9.89 0.71 1.18
C VAL A 31 -9.93 2.14 1.69
N GLY A 32 -9.66 3.09 0.81
CA GLY A 32 -9.70 4.50 1.12
C GLY A 32 -9.96 5.37 -0.10
N THR A 33 -9.88 6.67 0.11
CA THR A 33 -9.99 7.65 -0.97
C THR A 33 -8.62 8.19 -1.30
N ALA A 34 -8.29 8.25 -2.60
CA ALA A 34 -7.13 8.97 -3.08
C ALA A 34 -7.53 10.28 -3.77
N ALA A 35 -6.72 11.31 -3.51
CA ALA A 35 -6.80 12.62 -4.16
C ALA A 35 -5.45 12.94 -4.82
N ARG A 36 -5.38 14.06 -5.54
CA ARG A 36 -4.12 14.57 -6.09
C ARG A 36 -3.75 15.91 -5.49
N TYR A 37 -2.45 16.19 -5.44
CA TYR A 37 -1.91 17.52 -5.13
C TYR A 37 -0.79 17.87 -6.12
N SER A 38 -0.58 19.17 -6.27
CA SER A 38 0.31 19.75 -7.28
C SER A 38 1.56 20.34 -6.62
N PRO A 39 2.64 20.58 -7.37
CA PRO A 39 3.75 21.39 -6.88
C PRO A 39 3.28 22.77 -6.38
N PRO A 40 3.98 23.38 -5.39
CA PRO A 40 5.22 22.92 -4.78
C PRO A 40 5.01 21.75 -3.81
N TYR A 41 5.90 20.75 -3.87
CA TYR A 41 5.89 19.57 -3.00
C TYR A 41 6.71 19.75 -1.72
N THR A 42 7.41 20.87 -1.59
CA THR A 42 8.22 21.25 -0.42
C THR A 42 7.70 22.55 0.20
N PRO A 43 7.87 22.76 1.51
CA PRO A 43 8.39 21.80 2.50
C PRO A 43 7.41 20.66 2.78
N THR A 44 7.92 19.49 3.12
CA THR A 44 7.11 18.36 3.59
C THR A 44 7.13 18.24 5.12
N ALA A 45 6.08 17.63 5.68
CA ALA A 45 6.00 17.33 7.11
C ALA A 45 7.04 16.28 7.57
N CYS A 46 7.52 15.41 6.68
CA CYS A 46 8.44 14.32 7.06
C CYS A 46 9.91 14.75 7.08
N TYR A 47 10.37 15.44 6.03
CA TYR A 47 11.80 15.75 5.83
C TYR A 47 12.04 17.21 5.43
N GLY A 48 11.03 18.08 5.56
CA GLY A 48 11.16 19.51 5.30
C GLY A 48 11.49 19.81 3.84
N ASN A 49 12.56 20.56 3.61
CA ASN A 49 12.98 21.02 2.30
C ASN A 49 13.97 20.09 1.58
N ASP A 50 14.25 18.90 2.11
CA ASP A 50 15.21 17.98 1.51
C ASP A 50 14.64 17.37 0.21
N PRO A 51 15.20 17.66 -0.98
CA PRO A 51 14.71 17.09 -2.23
C PRO A 51 15.09 15.61 -2.39
N SER A 52 16.04 15.07 -1.61
CA SER A 52 16.46 13.67 -1.69
C SER A 52 15.40 12.67 -1.20
N GLN A 53 14.35 13.16 -0.53
CA GLN A 53 13.23 12.34 -0.07
C GLN A 53 12.37 11.80 -1.23
N PHE A 54 12.34 12.51 -2.37
CA PHE A 54 11.50 12.16 -3.51
C PHE A 54 12.15 11.06 -4.35
N PRO A 55 11.41 9.99 -4.68
CA PRO A 55 11.91 8.97 -5.59
C PRO A 55 12.05 9.55 -7.02
N SER A 56 13.04 9.06 -7.78
CA SER A 56 13.27 9.48 -9.17
C SER A 56 12.08 9.26 -10.10
N SER A 57 11.19 8.31 -9.76
CA SER A 57 9.95 8.04 -10.49
C SER A 57 8.82 9.04 -10.21
N ASN A 58 9.01 9.97 -9.25
CA ASN A 58 7.98 10.87 -8.75
C ASN A 58 6.71 10.16 -8.21
N LEU A 59 6.83 8.87 -7.83
CA LEU A 59 5.77 8.10 -7.21
C LEU A 59 5.79 8.26 -5.69
N PHE A 60 5.22 9.36 -5.22
CA PHE A 60 5.12 9.70 -3.81
C PHE A 60 3.77 10.30 -3.48
N GLY A 61 3.48 10.42 -2.18
CA GLY A 61 2.21 10.93 -1.70
C GLY A 61 2.31 11.52 -0.29
N ALA A 62 1.25 12.21 0.09
CA ALA A 62 1.00 12.69 1.42
C ALA A 62 -0.02 11.77 2.12
N ALA A 63 0.20 11.50 3.39
CA ALA A 63 -0.71 10.70 4.21
C ALA A 63 -1.85 11.59 4.76
N GLY A 64 -3.09 11.12 4.59
CA GLY A 64 -4.25 11.68 5.27
C GLY A 64 -4.24 11.34 6.77
N ASP A 65 -5.06 12.03 7.55
CA ASP A 65 -5.07 11.88 9.00
C ASP A 65 -5.32 10.44 9.48
N GLY A 66 -6.07 9.65 8.70
CA GLY A 66 -6.34 8.24 9.01
C GLY A 66 -5.11 7.31 8.95
N ILE A 67 -4.07 7.66 8.18
CA ILE A 67 -2.85 6.85 8.05
C ILE A 67 -1.58 7.60 8.48
N TRP A 68 -1.68 8.89 8.81
CA TRP A 68 -0.53 9.74 9.17
C TRP A 68 0.21 9.24 10.42
N ASP A 69 -0.53 8.71 11.40
CA ASP A 69 0.02 8.04 12.58
C ASP A 69 1.09 8.89 13.31
N ASN A 70 0.77 10.17 13.53
CA ASN A 70 1.68 11.15 14.15
C ASN A 70 3.08 11.24 13.51
N GLY A 71 3.17 11.01 12.20
CA GLY A 71 4.43 11.04 11.45
C GLY A 71 5.11 9.68 11.32
N ALA A 72 4.60 8.63 11.97
CA ALA A 72 5.11 7.28 11.78
C ALA A 72 4.88 6.75 10.35
N ALA A 73 3.99 7.39 9.58
CA ALA A 73 3.79 7.14 8.15
C ALA A 73 4.98 7.55 7.27
N CYS A 74 5.85 8.44 7.74
CA CYS A 74 6.95 8.97 6.95
C CYS A 74 7.87 7.87 6.43
N GLY A 75 8.10 7.85 5.12
CA GLY A 75 8.93 6.85 4.46
C GLY A 75 8.28 5.48 4.26
N ARG A 76 7.07 5.23 4.80
CA ARG A 76 6.31 4.00 4.49
C ARG A 76 6.00 3.95 3.00
N GLN A 77 5.99 2.73 2.47
CA GLN A 77 5.67 2.47 1.08
C GLN A 77 4.35 1.72 1.02
N TYR A 78 3.47 2.17 0.13
CA TYR A 78 2.18 1.56 -0.10
C TYR A 78 2.09 1.12 -1.55
N LEU A 79 1.54 -0.07 -1.78
CA LEU A 79 0.93 -0.35 -3.07
C LEU A 79 -0.44 0.29 -3.10
N VAL A 80 -0.77 0.96 -4.20
CA VAL A 80 -2.04 1.63 -4.39
C VAL A 80 -2.60 1.24 -5.75
N ARG A 81 -3.86 0.83 -5.78
CA ARG A 81 -4.61 0.55 -7.01
C ARG A 81 -5.97 1.24 -7.00
N CYS A 82 -6.42 1.70 -8.16
CA CYS A 82 -7.75 2.29 -8.31
C CYS A 82 -8.81 1.18 -8.40
N ILE A 83 -9.81 1.21 -7.52
CA ILE A 83 -10.89 0.22 -7.52
C ILE A 83 -12.19 0.78 -8.12
N SER A 84 -12.46 2.06 -7.91
CA SER A 84 -13.62 2.75 -8.47
C SER A 84 -13.46 4.26 -8.45
N ALA A 85 -14.30 4.97 -9.18
CA ALA A 85 -14.36 6.43 -9.20
C ALA A 85 -15.80 6.89 -9.45
N THR A 86 -16.10 8.15 -9.17
CA THR A 86 -17.42 8.74 -9.43
C THR A 86 -17.81 8.66 -10.92
N VAL A 87 -16.83 8.85 -11.82
CA VAL A 87 -17.03 8.75 -13.27
C VAL A 87 -16.51 7.41 -13.75
N ALA A 88 -17.37 6.62 -14.39
CA ALA A 88 -17.02 5.32 -14.96
C ALA A 88 -15.86 5.46 -15.98
N GLY A 89 -14.95 4.47 -16.00
CA GLY A 89 -13.79 4.48 -16.89
C GLY A 89 -12.63 5.38 -16.46
N THR A 90 -12.70 6.00 -15.27
CA THR A 90 -11.60 6.82 -14.73
C THR A 90 -10.40 5.99 -14.26
N CYS A 91 -10.67 4.85 -13.62
CA CYS A 91 -9.62 3.98 -13.08
C CYS A 91 -8.91 3.21 -14.18
N ASN A 92 -7.62 3.00 -14.02
CA ASN A 92 -6.86 2.00 -14.77
C ASN A 92 -6.73 0.71 -13.94
N PRO A 93 -7.56 -0.32 -14.18
CA PRO A 93 -7.66 -1.48 -13.29
C PRO A 93 -6.42 -2.36 -13.28
N SER A 94 -5.60 -2.31 -14.33
CA SER A 94 -4.39 -3.13 -14.47
C SER A 94 -3.15 -2.47 -13.86
N GLN A 95 -3.27 -1.26 -13.31
CA GLN A 95 -2.13 -0.51 -12.77
C GLN A 95 -2.17 -0.51 -11.24
N THR A 96 -1.09 -1.00 -10.65
CA THR A 96 -0.81 -0.87 -9.22
C THR A 96 0.55 -0.20 -9.09
N ILE A 97 0.60 0.89 -8.33
CA ILE A 97 1.82 1.67 -8.16
C ILE A 97 2.34 1.57 -6.74
N GLN A 98 3.65 1.67 -6.59
CA GLN A 98 4.30 1.76 -5.29
C GLN A 98 4.58 3.22 -4.97
N VAL A 99 3.98 3.72 -3.90
CA VAL A 99 4.04 5.12 -3.48
C VAL A 99 4.74 5.24 -2.15
N ARG A 100 5.70 6.15 -2.03
CA ARG A 100 6.33 6.51 -0.77
C ARG A 100 5.60 7.69 -0.12
N ILE A 101 5.31 7.59 1.18
CA ILE A 101 4.77 8.72 1.94
C ILE A 101 5.92 9.67 2.30
N VAL A 102 5.78 10.92 1.88
CA VAL A 102 6.79 11.99 2.09
C VAL A 102 6.21 13.19 2.82
N ASP A 103 4.89 13.32 2.94
CA ASP A 103 4.23 14.50 3.50
C ASP A 103 2.93 14.14 4.25
N ARG A 104 2.33 15.12 4.93
CA ARG A 104 0.99 15.04 5.54
C ARG A 104 0.01 15.89 4.74
N ALA A 105 -1.10 15.28 4.33
CA ALA A 105 -2.10 15.93 3.49
C ALA A 105 -2.70 17.21 4.09
N ALA A 106 -2.82 17.29 5.42
CA ALA A 106 -3.37 18.46 6.11
C ALA A 106 -2.42 19.67 6.12
N THR A 107 -1.12 19.45 5.95
CA THR A 107 -0.08 20.49 6.02
C THR A 107 0.70 20.62 4.72
N SER A 108 0.27 19.95 3.65
CA SER A 108 0.95 20.00 2.37
C SER A 108 0.92 21.40 1.78
N GLY A 109 2.00 21.78 1.08
CA GLY A 109 2.16 23.12 0.50
C GLY A 109 1.09 23.50 -0.54
N SER A 110 0.41 22.51 -1.11
CA SER A 110 -0.74 22.69 -1.99
C SER A 110 -1.98 21.98 -1.47
N ARG A 111 -3.14 22.55 -1.78
CA ARG A 111 -4.43 22.00 -1.38
C ARG A 111 -4.74 20.74 -2.20
N PRO A 112 -5.11 19.61 -1.56
CA PRO A 112 -5.50 18.42 -2.29
C PRO A 112 -6.80 18.65 -3.07
N SER A 113 -7.00 17.91 -4.16
CA SER A 113 -8.22 17.98 -4.99
C SER A 113 -9.48 17.59 -4.21
N ARG A 114 -9.34 16.75 -3.17
CA ARG A 114 -10.39 16.42 -2.21
C ARG A 114 -9.83 16.41 -0.80
N GLU A 115 -10.48 17.15 0.09
CA GLU A 115 -10.17 17.15 1.51
C GLU A 115 -10.52 15.81 2.17
N GLY A 116 -9.77 15.46 3.22
CA GLY A 116 -10.01 14.23 3.99
C GLY A 116 -9.78 12.94 3.20
N ALA A 117 -9.01 12.99 2.12
CA ALA A 117 -8.56 11.77 1.43
C ALA A 117 -7.56 10.99 2.29
N THR A 118 -7.62 9.67 2.23
CA THR A 118 -6.73 8.77 2.97
C THR A 118 -5.29 8.88 2.49
N ILE A 119 -5.09 8.93 1.17
CA ILE A 119 -3.77 9.11 0.54
C ILE A 119 -3.90 10.21 -0.50
N VAL A 120 -3.05 11.22 -0.45
CA VAL A 120 -3.00 12.26 -1.49
C VAL A 120 -1.76 12.00 -2.34
N LEU A 121 -1.97 11.66 -3.61
CA LEU A 121 -0.92 11.26 -4.53
C LEU A 121 -0.33 12.47 -5.26
N SER A 122 0.97 12.40 -5.58
CA SER A 122 1.58 13.34 -6.52
C SER A 122 0.84 13.30 -7.86
N THR A 123 0.95 14.38 -8.65
CA THR A 123 0.30 14.44 -9.97
C THR A 123 0.70 13.25 -10.86
N THR A 124 1.97 12.85 -10.81
CA THR A 124 2.51 11.69 -11.55
C THR A 124 1.95 10.36 -11.05
N ALA A 125 1.88 10.17 -9.73
CA ALA A 125 1.34 8.95 -9.14
C ALA A 125 -0.16 8.81 -9.43
N PHE A 126 -0.94 9.87 -9.26
CA PHE A 126 -2.37 9.85 -9.55
C PHE A 126 -2.65 9.54 -11.02
N GLY A 127 -1.94 10.20 -11.95
CA GLY A 127 -2.08 9.99 -13.39
C GLY A 127 -1.71 8.58 -13.87
N SER A 128 -0.97 7.82 -13.06
CA SER A 128 -0.58 6.44 -13.39
C SER A 128 -1.71 5.43 -13.15
N ILE A 129 -2.58 5.68 -12.16
CA ILE A 129 -3.68 4.76 -11.78
C ILE A 129 -5.07 5.28 -12.18
N ALA A 130 -5.21 6.56 -12.52
CA ALA A 130 -6.48 7.15 -12.86
C ALA A 130 -6.33 8.35 -13.80
N ASN A 131 -7.43 8.68 -14.48
CA ASN A 131 -7.49 9.89 -15.30
C ASN A 131 -7.27 11.15 -14.45
N PRO A 132 -6.27 12.00 -14.77
CA PRO A 132 -5.93 13.18 -13.99
C PRO A 132 -7.02 14.25 -13.98
N SER A 133 -8.11 14.13 -14.75
CA SER A 133 -9.27 15.01 -14.65
C SER A 133 -10.14 14.73 -13.41
N ALA A 134 -10.06 13.53 -12.82
CA ALA A 134 -10.91 13.15 -11.70
C ALA A 134 -10.50 13.81 -10.38
N THR A 135 -11.45 14.37 -9.64
CA THR A 135 -11.21 15.04 -8.36
C THR A 135 -10.74 14.08 -7.28
N SER A 136 -11.28 12.86 -7.26
CA SER A 136 -10.90 11.82 -6.32
C SER A 136 -11.27 10.45 -6.87
N ILE A 137 -10.62 9.42 -6.36
CA ILE A 137 -10.86 8.03 -6.71
C ILE A 137 -10.89 7.18 -5.44
N ASN A 138 -11.59 6.07 -5.47
CA ASN A 138 -11.51 5.06 -4.44
C ASN A 138 -10.35 4.13 -4.77
N VAL A 139 -9.49 3.93 -3.80
CA VAL A 139 -8.30 3.08 -3.93
C VAL A 139 -8.34 1.98 -2.90
N GLU A 140 -7.74 0.87 -3.29
CA GLU A 140 -7.24 -0.07 -2.32
C GLU A 140 -5.75 0.17 -2.15
N PHE A 141 -5.29 0.14 -0.91
CA PHE A 141 -3.90 0.33 -0.58
C PHE A 141 -3.42 -0.71 0.44
N GLN A 142 -2.16 -1.09 0.30
CA GLN A 142 -1.51 -2.10 1.12
C GLN A 142 -0.13 -1.62 1.49
N GLN A 143 0.22 -1.67 2.78
CA GLN A 143 1.57 -1.33 3.20
C GLN A 143 2.54 -2.40 2.66
N LYS A 144 3.55 -1.96 1.91
CA LYS A 144 4.65 -2.83 1.48
C LYS A 144 5.54 -3.09 2.69
N ILE A 145 5.20 -4.14 3.45
CA ILE A 145 6.05 -4.64 4.52
C ILE A 145 7.18 -5.39 3.84
N CYS A 146 8.39 -4.83 3.89
CA CYS A 146 9.59 -5.62 3.63
C CYS A 146 9.76 -6.56 4.82
N LEU A 147 9.12 -7.73 4.75
CA LEU A 147 9.50 -8.86 5.58
C LEU A 147 10.91 -9.24 5.13
N LYS A 148 11.93 -8.65 5.76
CA LYS A 148 13.22 -9.33 5.83
C LYS A 148 12.94 -10.62 6.57
N CYS A 149 12.69 -11.67 5.83
CA CYS A 149 12.63 -13.02 6.36
C CYS A 149 14.07 -13.40 6.70
N SER A 150 14.56 -12.93 7.85
CA SER A 150 15.73 -13.51 8.49
C SER A 150 15.29 -14.81 9.16
N LEU A 151 14.97 -15.82 8.36
CA LEU A 151 15.21 -17.20 8.79
C LEU A 151 16.47 -17.67 8.07
N TRP A 152 17.54 -17.82 8.84
CA TRP A 152 18.62 -18.71 8.49
C TRP A 152 18.04 -20.10 8.22
N LEU A 153 17.81 -20.45 6.95
CA LEU A 153 18.28 -21.67 6.30
C LEU A 153 17.81 -21.66 4.83
N SER A 154 18.79 -21.49 3.94
CA SER A 154 18.82 -21.90 2.53
C SER A 154 17.50 -22.02 1.76
N LEU A 155 17.08 -20.92 1.10
CA LEU A 155 16.78 -20.86 -0.33
C LEU A 155 16.39 -19.41 -0.65
N LYS A 156 16.83 -18.89 -1.80
CA LYS A 156 16.65 -17.49 -2.21
C LYS A 156 15.21 -17.01 -1.97
N PHE A 157 15.02 -16.12 -0.99
CA PHE A 157 13.81 -15.33 -0.83
C PHE A 157 13.76 -14.30 -1.96
N TYR A 158 13.11 -14.65 -3.07
CA TYR A 158 12.54 -13.61 -3.91
C TYR A 158 11.30 -13.09 -3.17
N CYS A 159 11.34 -11.80 -2.82
CA CYS A 159 10.14 -11.05 -2.46
C CYS A 159 9.29 -10.91 -3.73
N ASP A 160 8.59 -11.96 -4.11
CA ASP A 160 7.50 -11.82 -5.06
C ASP A 160 6.31 -11.20 -4.31
N PHE A 161 5.95 -10.00 -4.76
CA PHE A 161 4.57 -9.55 -4.67
C PHE A 161 3.69 -10.63 -5.29
N LEU A 162 2.53 -10.91 -4.68
CA LEU A 162 1.47 -11.71 -5.30
C LEU A 162 1.30 -11.37 -6.80
#